data_AF-A0A0C2W8C0-F1
#
_entry.id   AF-A0A0C2W8C0-F1
#
_cell.length_a   1.000
_cell.length_b   1.000
_cell.length_c   1.000
_cell.angle_alpha   90.00
_cell.angle_beta   90.00
_cell.angle_gamma   90.00
#
_symmetry.space_group_name_H-M   'P 1'
#
loop_
_entity.id
_entity.type
_entity.pdbx_description
1 polymer ?
#
loop_
_entity_poly.entity_id
_entity_poly.type
_entity_poly.pdbx_seq_one_letter_code
_entity_poly.pdbx_strand_id
1 'polypeptide(L)'
;DDACESLLSSTGKRKNEDNAISIVERWRSKRIKSELPTIAELARIVDLPLSDDEKIPIPLETMKALVSSSIEMQDVCTMSDVELLFRPGSLNPPFFKNFSAVADAPPIMGTDKSFIQFWDNNVRCLLELLVPGGRSIRNSYQHTATSSLRPDYAFLVSKFCAFRGEEKAPDNNDDPRKGLSDKIVWAYAPAPYVLGYYATGPAFTLVAISPPSHEQNHPVVWDIAHANLRLRAHRIKNICRLINLAGLFQQLADIVRPHDAEFTVLESDNGLNV
;
A
#
# COMPACT_ATOMS: atom_id res chain seq x y z
N ASP A 1 -1.45 -45.77 8.34
CA ASP A 1 -2.12 -44.72 7.55
C ASP A 1 -1.76 -43.29 7.95
N ASP A 2 -1.46 -42.97 9.22
CA ASP A 2 -1.10 -41.59 9.64
C ASP A 2 0.17 -40.98 9.01
N ALA A 3 1.15 -41.79 8.60
CA ALA A 3 2.38 -41.26 8.01
C ALA A 3 2.17 -40.68 6.59
N CYS A 4 1.20 -41.21 5.83
CA CYS A 4 0.94 -40.81 4.45
C CYS A 4 0.16 -39.49 4.37
N GLU A 5 -0.76 -39.25 5.31
CA GLU A 5 -1.47 -37.96 5.43
C GLU A 5 -0.54 -36.81 5.84
N SER A 6 0.45 -37.07 6.72
CA SER A 6 1.41 -36.03 7.12
C SER A 6 2.32 -35.58 5.96
N LEU A 7 2.72 -36.51 5.10
CA LEU A 7 3.56 -36.24 3.93
C LEU A 7 2.79 -35.46 2.86
N LEU A 8 1.54 -35.83 2.59
CA LEU A 8 0.65 -35.13 1.64
C LEU A 8 0.29 -33.71 2.13
N SER A 9 0.05 -33.54 3.44
CA SER A 9 -0.17 -32.23 4.07
C SER A 9 1.07 -31.32 3.96
N SER A 10 2.27 -31.89 4.17
CA SER A 10 3.52 -31.14 4.08
C SER A 10 3.87 -30.71 2.65
N THR A 11 3.61 -31.58 1.65
CA THR A 11 3.85 -31.26 0.24
C THR A 11 2.84 -30.26 -0.30
N GLY A 12 1.57 -30.36 0.12
CA GLY A 12 0.52 -29.39 -0.21
C GLY A 12 0.81 -27.98 0.33
N LYS A 13 1.26 -27.88 1.59
CA LYS A 13 1.67 -26.59 2.18
C LYS A 13 2.86 -25.96 1.46
N ARG A 14 3.91 -26.75 1.18
CA ARG A 14 5.13 -26.26 0.53
C ARG A 14 4.87 -25.76 -0.89
N LYS A 15 4.11 -26.53 -1.68
CA LYS A 15 3.70 -26.14 -3.05
C LYS A 15 2.85 -24.86 -3.06
N ASN A 16 2.02 -24.66 -2.04
CA ASN A 16 1.28 -23.41 -1.90
C ASN A 16 2.26 -22.27 -1.63
N GLU A 17 3.10 -22.33 -0.60
CA GLU A 17 4.07 -21.27 -0.29
C GLU A 17 4.92 -20.86 -1.51
N ASP A 18 5.44 -21.84 -2.27
CA ASP A 18 6.20 -21.61 -3.51
C ASP A 18 5.39 -20.84 -4.56
N ASN A 19 4.09 -21.13 -4.70
CA ASN A 19 3.20 -20.43 -5.61
C ASN A 19 2.96 -18.96 -5.18
N ALA A 20 2.77 -18.70 -3.88
CA ALA A 20 2.63 -17.33 -3.39
C ALA A 20 3.90 -16.50 -3.61
N ILE A 21 5.06 -17.09 -3.31
CA ILE A 21 6.36 -16.45 -3.57
C ILE A 21 6.48 -16.11 -5.06
N SER A 22 6.14 -17.04 -5.95
CA SER A 22 6.22 -16.81 -7.40
C SER A 22 5.33 -15.66 -7.91
N ILE A 23 4.14 -15.48 -7.31
CA ILE A 23 3.22 -14.39 -7.67
C ILE A 23 3.77 -13.04 -7.20
N VAL A 24 4.26 -12.96 -5.96
CA VAL A 24 4.85 -11.73 -5.41
C VAL A 24 6.10 -11.34 -6.19
N GLU A 25 6.96 -12.29 -6.54
CA GLU A 25 8.13 -12.05 -7.39
C GLU A 25 7.74 -11.53 -8.78
N ARG A 26 6.66 -12.06 -9.37
CA ARG A 26 6.11 -11.58 -10.64
C ARG A 26 5.62 -10.14 -10.52
N TRP A 27 4.87 -9.79 -9.48
CA TRP A 27 4.41 -8.41 -9.25
C TRP A 27 5.58 -7.42 -9.14
N ARG A 28 6.66 -7.83 -8.47
CA ARG A 28 7.85 -7.00 -8.29
C ARG A 28 8.69 -6.86 -9.55
N SER A 29 8.83 -7.93 -10.33
CA SER A 29 9.68 -7.95 -11.53
C SER A 29 8.99 -7.38 -12.77
N LYS A 30 7.66 -7.52 -12.86
CA LYS A 30 6.88 -6.97 -13.97
C LYS A 30 6.80 -5.45 -13.83
N ARG A 31 6.81 -4.77 -14.98
CA ARG A 31 6.74 -3.29 -15.05
C ARG A 31 7.98 -2.58 -14.48
N ILE A 32 9.04 -3.30 -14.10
CA ILE A 32 10.38 -2.72 -13.93
C ILE A 32 10.85 -2.22 -15.30
N LYS A 33 11.23 -0.95 -15.36
CA LYS A 33 11.86 -0.33 -16.52
C LYS A 33 13.30 0.02 -16.14
N SER A 34 14.16 0.25 -17.13
CA SER A 34 15.51 0.79 -16.89
C SER A 34 15.47 2.21 -16.31
N GLU A 35 14.40 2.95 -16.61
CA GLU A 35 14.16 4.32 -16.17
C GLU A 35 12.84 4.38 -15.39
N LEU A 36 12.80 5.20 -14.34
CA LEU A 36 11.57 5.43 -13.58
C LEU A 36 10.50 6.08 -14.47
N PRO A 37 9.22 5.63 -14.40
CA PRO A 37 8.14 6.26 -15.14
C PRO A 37 7.91 7.69 -14.65
N THR A 38 7.58 8.59 -15.58
CA THR A 38 7.13 9.95 -15.24
C THR A 38 5.80 9.91 -14.45
N ILE A 39 5.47 11.00 -13.74
CA ILE A 39 4.19 11.12 -13.02
C ILE A 39 2.98 10.92 -13.95
N ALA A 40 3.06 11.42 -15.18
CA ALA A 40 2.01 11.22 -16.19
C ALA A 40 1.87 9.74 -16.61
N GLU A 41 2.98 9.00 -16.69
CA GLU A 41 2.94 7.56 -16.97
C GLU A 41 2.40 6.76 -15.78
N LEU A 42 2.66 7.17 -14.54
CA LEU A 42 2.11 6.52 -13.34
C LEU A 42 0.59 6.42 -13.42
N ALA A 43 -0.09 7.50 -13.80
CA ALA A 43 -1.55 7.54 -13.94
C ALA A 43 -2.08 6.50 -14.95
N ARG A 44 -1.27 6.12 -15.95
CA ARG A 44 -1.62 5.03 -16.89
C ARG A 44 -1.26 3.65 -16.35
N ILE A 45 -0.13 3.53 -15.66
CA ILE A 45 0.40 2.26 -15.15
C ILE A 45 -0.52 1.67 -14.07
N VAL A 46 -1.03 2.50 -13.17
CA VAL A 46 -1.81 2.03 -12.01
C VAL A 46 -3.09 1.30 -12.41
N ASP A 47 -3.71 1.65 -13.53
CA ASP A 47 -4.95 1.04 -14.01
C ASP A 47 -4.73 -0.05 -15.09
N LEU A 48 -3.47 -0.47 -15.32
CA LEU A 48 -3.20 -1.61 -16.20
C LEU A 48 -3.83 -2.90 -15.64
N PRO A 49 -4.45 -3.74 -16.48
CA PRO A 49 -4.99 -5.01 -16.03
C PRO A 49 -3.87 -5.95 -15.57
N LEU A 50 -4.19 -6.78 -14.57
CA LEU A 50 -3.35 -7.90 -14.17
C LEU A 50 -3.56 -9.05 -15.17
N SER A 51 -2.48 -9.71 -15.58
CA SER A 51 -2.58 -10.99 -16.31
C SER A 51 -3.03 -12.11 -15.36
N ASP A 52 -3.55 -13.21 -15.89
CA ASP A 52 -4.09 -14.29 -15.05
C ASP A 52 -3.04 -14.89 -14.09
N ASP A 53 -1.78 -14.95 -14.49
CA ASP A 53 -0.67 -15.40 -13.64
C ASP A 53 -0.27 -14.39 -12.55
N GLU A 54 -0.78 -13.16 -12.61
CA GLU A 54 -0.66 -12.14 -11.55
C GLU A 54 -1.88 -12.13 -10.62
N LYS A 55 -3.00 -12.73 -11.01
CA LYS A 55 -4.20 -12.77 -10.17
C LYS A 55 -4.04 -13.74 -9.01
N ILE A 56 -4.59 -13.36 -7.86
CA ILE A 56 -4.55 -14.15 -6.64
C ILE A 56 -5.50 -15.36 -6.80
N PRO A 57 -4.99 -16.60 -6.70
CA PRO A 57 -5.85 -17.78 -6.73
C PRO A 57 -6.66 -17.89 -5.44
N ILE A 58 -7.99 -17.98 -5.56
CA ILE A 58 -8.91 -18.28 -4.45
C ILE A 58 -10.02 -19.23 -4.89
N PRO A 59 -10.67 -19.96 -3.97
CA PRO A 59 -11.79 -20.84 -4.34
C PRO A 59 -12.91 -20.07 -5.05
N LEU A 60 -13.52 -20.69 -6.06
CA LEU A 60 -14.60 -20.05 -6.82
C LEU A 60 -15.78 -19.65 -5.93
N GLU A 61 -16.10 -20.43 -4.91
CA GLU A 61 -17.15 -20.09 -3.93
C GLU A 61 -16.79 -18.85 -3.11
N THR A 62 -15.49 -18.66 -2.81
CA THR A 62 -14.98 -17.43 -2.18
C THR A 62 -15.10 -16.23 -3.13
N MET A 63 -14.83 -16.40 -4.43
CA MET A 63 -15.07 -15.33 -5.42
C MET A 63 -16.55 -14.94 -5.49
N LYS A 64 -17.45 -15.93 -5.56
CA LYS A 64 -18.90 -15.71 -5.58
C LYS A 64 -19.39 -15.00 -4.32
N ALA A 65 -18.82 -15.30 -3.15
CA ALA A 65 -19.15 -14.62 -1.90
C ALA A 65 -18.75 -13.13 -1.86
N LEU A 66 -17.83 -12.70 -2.73
CA LEU A 66 -17.46 -11.29 -2.88
C LEU A 66 -18.39 -10.51 -3.83
N VAL A 67 -19.18 -11.21 -4.64
CA VAL A 67 -20.16 -10.59 -5.52
C VAL A 67 -21.34 -10.13 -4.68
N SER A 68 -21.72 -8.86 -4.84
CA SER A 68 -22.82 -8.29 -4.06
C SER A 68 -24.12 -9.00 -4.38
N SER A 69 -24.90 -9.30 -3.34
CA SER A 69 -26.27 -9.74 -3.55
C SER A 69 -27.06 -8.60 -4.19
N SER A 70 -28.11 -8.93 -4.97
CA SER A 70 -28.98 -7.95 -5.62
C SER A 70 -29.67 -6.96 -4.66
N ILE A 71 -29.53 -7.16 -3.33
CA ILE A 71 -30.10 -6.36 -2.26
C ILE A 71 -29.15 -5.22 -1.83
N GLU A 72 -27.83 -5.35 -2.05
CA GLU A 72 -26.82 -4.34 -1.70
C GLU A 72 -26.72 -3.25 -2.78
N MET A 73 -27.73 -2.39 -2.87
CA MET A 73 -27.80 -1.34 -3.92
C MET A 73 -26.67 -0.30 -3.86
N GLN A 74 -25.94 -0.19 -2.74
CA GLN A 74 -24.91 0.85 -2.55
C GLN A 74 -23.46 0.36 -2.67
N ASP A 75 -23.19 -0.94 -2.52
CA ASP A 75 -21.86 -1.54 -2.66
C ASP A 75 -21.89 -2.62 -3.74
N VAL A 76 -22.20 -2.23 -4.97
CA VAL A 76 -22.29 -3.17 -6.10
C VAL A 76 -20.90 -3.63 -6.52
N CYS A 77 -20.66 -4.93 -6.45
CA CYS A 77 -19.44 -5.60 -6.89
C CYS A 77 -19.83 -6.80 -7.74
N THR A 78 -19.47 -6.77 -9.01
CA THR A 78 -19.79 -7.82 -9.98
C THR A 78 -18.72 -8.90 -10.00
N MET A 79 -19.00 -10.04 -10.63
CA MET A 79 -17.96 -11.05 -10.87
C MET A 79 -16.82 -10.47 -11.72
N SER A 80 -17.12 -9.62 -12.72
CA SER A 80 -16.11 -8.94 -13.52
C SER A 80 -15.17 -8.07 -12.67
N ASP A 81 -15.68 -7.43 -11.61
CA ASP A 81 -14.83 -6.67 -10.68
C ASP A 81 -13.93 -7.60 -9.87
N VAL A 82 -14.47 -8.71 -9.35
CA VAL A 82 -13.72 -9.72 -8.59
C VAL A 82 -12.60 -10.33 -9.43
N GLU A 83 -12.87 -10.61 -10.71
CA GLU A 83 -11.92 -11.18 -11.68
C GLU A 83 -10.76 -10.23 -12.07
N LEU A 84 -10.80 -8.96 -11.68
CA LEU A 84 -9.68 -8.04 -11.86
C LEU A 84 -8.47 -8.43 -11.00
N LEU A 85 -8.71 -8.98 -9.81
CA LEU A 85 -7.68 -9.35 -8.83
C LEU A 85 -7.60 -10.85 -8.60
N PHE A 86 -8.73 -11.55 -8.67
CA PHE A 86 -8.82 -12.95 -8.29
C PHE A 86 -9.03 -13.86 -9.48
N ARG A 87 -8.57 -15.10 -9.35
CA ARG A 87 -8.88 -16.19 -10.28
C ARG A 87 -9.21 -17.47 -9.51
N PRO A 88 -9.93 -18.43 -10.12
CA PRO A 88 -10.17 -19.73 -9.49
C PRO A 88 -8.85 -20.44 -9.14
N GLY A 89 -8.77 -20.94 -7.91
CA GLY A 89 -7.62 -21.70 -7.43
C GLY A 89 -7.67 -21.96 -5.93
N SER A 90 -6.53 -22.22 -5.32
CA SER A 90 -6.41 -22.44 -3.87
C SER A 90 -5.86 -21.18 -3.20
N LEU A 91 -6.56 -20.72 -2.16
CA LEU A 91 -6.13 -19.56 -1.38
C LEU A 91 -4.88 -19.90 -0.57
N ASN A 92 -3.89 -19.01 -0.68
CA ASN A 92 -2.63 -19.12 0.03
C ASN A 92 -2.65 -18.29 1.31
N PRO A 93 -2.06 -18.77 2.43
CA PRO A 93 -2.04 -18.00 3.66
C PRO A 93 -1.52 -16.56 3.58
N PRO A 94 -0.45 -16.24 2.82
CA PRO A 94 0.02 -14.86 2.63
C PRO A 94 -1.03 -13.94 2.01
N PHE A 95 -1.99 -14.48 1.26
CA PHE A 95 -3.02 -13.69 0.60
C PHE A 95 -4.27 -13.45 1.45
N PHE A 96 -4.41 -14.06 2.63
CA PHE A 96 -5.58 -13.85 3.50
C PHE A 96 -5.82 -12.38 3.82
N LYS A 97 -4.76 -11.57 4.00
CA LYS A 97 -4.89 -10.14 4.28
C LYS A 97 -5.45 -9.35 3.10
N ASN A 98 -5.12 -9.71 1.86
CA ASN A 98 -5.72 -9.11 0.66
C ASN A 98 -7.22 -9.44 0.60
N PHE A 99 -7.59 -10.67 0.95
CA PHE A 99 -9.00 -11.06 1.00
C PHE A 99 -9.76 -10.25 2.05
N SER A 100 -9.23 -10.13 3.28
CA SER A 100 -9.83 -9.27 4.32
C SER A 100 -9.96 -7.81 3.88
N ALA A 101 -8.95 -7.27 3.19
CA ALA A 101 -9.01 -5.91 2.65
C ALA A 101 -10.17 -5.71 1.67
N VAL A 102 -10.52 -6.73 0.88
CA VAL A 102 -11.67 -6.67 -0.03
C VAL A 102 -12.99 -6.90 0.71
N ALA A 103 -13.04 -7.89 1.59
CA ALA A 103 -14.26 -8.33 2.26
C ALA A 103 -14.76 -7.32 3.30
N ASP A 104 -13.86 -6.72 4.08
CA ASP A 104 -14.21 -5.90 5.24
C ASP A 104 -14.57 -4.47 4.83
N ALA A 105 -15.80 -4.06 5.17
CA ALA A 105 -16.24 -2.69 4.96
C ALA A 105 -15.58 -1.72 5.96
N PRO A 106 -15.32 -0.45 5.58
CA PRO A 106 -14.87 0.56 6.52
C PRO A 106 -15.94 0.87 7.57
N PRO A 107 -15.55 1.41 8.74
CA PRO A 107 -16.49 2.01 9.68
C PRO A 107 -17.44 3.01 9.00
N ILE A 108 -18.68 3.10 9.50
CA ILE A 108 -19.66 4.07 8.98
C ILE A 108 -19.27 5.49 9.43
N MET A 109 -18.94 5.63 10.71
CA MET A 109 -18.50 6.85 11.38
C MET A 109 -17.32 6.52 12.31
N GLY A 110 -16.60 7.53 12.77
CA GLY A 110 -15.63 7.40 13.85
C GLY A 110 -14.43 8.34 13.70
N THR A 111 -13.52 8.23 14.65
CA THR A 111 -12.27 9.01 14.69
C THR A 111 -11.20 8.39 13.78
N ASP A 112 -10.08 9.08 13.57
CA ASP A 112 -8.91 8.55 12.85
C ASP A 112 -8.53 7.14 13.36
N LYS A 113 -8.52 6.96 14.69
CA LYS A 113 -8.18 5.69 15.34
C LYS A 113 -9.07 4.53 14.91
N SER A 114 -10.35 4.80 14.66
CA SER A 114 -11.30 3.76 14.23
C SER A 114 -11.05 3.29 12.80
N PHE A 115 -10.44 4.13 11.95
CA PHE A 115 -10.13 3.82 10.56
C PHE A 115 -8.72 3.24 10.36
N ILE A 116 -7.81 3.32 11.36
CA ILE A 116 -6.43 2.79 11.26
C ILE A 116 -6.41 1.35 10.78
N GLN A 117 -7.22 0.46 11.37
CA GLN A 117 -7.23 -0.95 10.97
C GLN A 117 -7.70 -1.13 9.52
N PHE A 118 -8.63 -0.30 9.07
CA PHE A 118 -9.14 -0.33 7.71
C PHE A 118 -8.08 0.15 6.70
N TRP A 119 -7.41 1.27 6.96
CA TRP A 119 -6.30 1.74 6.13
C TRP A 119 -5.13 0.75 6.14
N ASP A 120 -4.84 0.12 7.28
CA ASP A 120 -3.83 -0.93 7.38
C ASP A 120 -4.11 -2.14 6.51
N ASN A 121 -5.36 -2.59 6.47
CA ASN A 121 -5.74 -3.69 5.59
C ASN A 121 -5.59 -3.29 4.11
N ASN A 122 -5.96 -2.06 3.75
CA ASN A 122 -5.97 -1.57 2.36
C ASN A 122 -4.65 -0.98 1.86
N VAL A 123 -3.65 -0.78 2.74
CA VAL A 123 -2.35 -0.21 2.39
C VAL A 123 -1.23 -1.00 3.04
N ARG A 124 -1.12 -0.95 4.37
CA ARG A 124 0.03 -1.52 5.10
C ARG A 124 0.27 -2.99 4.79
N CYS A 125 -0.74 -3.82 4.97
CA CYS A 125 -0.61 -5.27 4.79
C CYS A 125 -0.25 -5.63 3.35
N LEU A 126 -0.72 -4.82 2.38
CA LEU A 126 -0.38 -4.99 0.98
C LEU A 126 1.07 -4.62 0.71
N LEU A 127 1.53 -3.45 1.19
CA LEU A 127 2.91 -3.02 1.01
C LEU A 127 3.91 -4.00 1.63
N GLU A 128 3.62 -4.51 2.83
CA GLU A 128 4.44 -5.51 3.51
C GLU A 128 4.48 -6.86 2.78
N LEU A 129 3.40 -7.21 2.06
CA LEU A 129 3.38 -8.38 1.17
C LEU A 129 4.16 -8.13 -0.13
N LEU A 130 4.01 -6.95 -0.73
CA LEU A 130 4.60 -6.58 -2.01
C LEU A 130 6.12 -6.39 -1.91
N VAL A 131 6.63 -5.94 -0.77
CA VAL A 131 8.06 -5.70 -0.55
C VAL A 131 8.52 -6.43 0.71
N PRO A 132 8.90 -7.72 0.61
CA PRO A 132 9.44 -8.46 1.72
C PRO A 132 10.64 -7.75 2.35
N GLY A 133 10.61 -7.56 3.67
CA GLY A 133 11.64 -6.80 4.41
C GLY A 133 11.37 -5.29 4.48
N GLY A 134 10.36 -4.78 3.80
CA GLY A 134 9.85 -3.43 4.02
C GLY A 134 9.26 -3.28 5.43
N ARG A 135 9.31 -2.06 5.97
CA ARG A 135 8.84 -1.77 7.33
C ARG A 135 7.87 -0.59 7.31
N SER A 136 6.67 -0.83 7.82
CA SER A 136 5.71 0.24 8.06
C SER A 136 6.00 0.94 9.37
N ILE A 137 5.92 2.26 9.35
CA ILE A 137 5.88 3.11 10.53
C ILE A 137 4.54 3.83 10.50
N ARG A 138 3.78 3.65 11.58
CA ARG A 138 2.66 4.53 11.91
C ARG A 138 3.05 5.37 13.08
N ASN A 139 2.67 6.65 13.01
CA ASN A 139 2.73 7.59 14.12
C ASN A 139 3.80 7.21 15.16
N SER A 140 5.07 7.43 14.84
CA SER A 140 6.19 7.03 15.71
C SER A 140 6.21 7.91 16.97
N TYR A 141 5.35 7.56 17.93
CA TYR A 141 5.16 8.24 19.20
C TYR A 141 6.31 7.89 20.14
N GLN A 142 7.34 8.71 20.14
CA GLN A 142 8.25 8.83 21.28
C GLN A 142 8.16 10.26 21.79
N HIS A 143 7.02 10.59 22.44
CA HIS A 143 6.84 11.74 23.35
C HIS A 143 7.61 13.04 23.03
N THR A 144 7.57 13.51 21.79
CA THR A 144 8.22 14.76 21.38
C THR A 144 7.21 15.68 20.71
N ALA A 145 7.38 16.99 20.87
CA ALA A 145 6.48 18.06 20.41
C ALA A 145 6.34 18.16 18.87
N THR A 146 6.88 17.20 18.13
CA THR A 146 6.93 17.14 16.66
C THR A 146 5.76 16.36 16.05
N SER A 147 4.72 16.05 16.83
CA SER A 147 3.57 15.22 16.40
C SER A 147 2.82 15.78 15.19
N SER A 148 2.89 17.10 14.96
CA SER A 148 2.32 17.78 13.81
C SER A 148 3.23 17.79 12.57
N LEU A 149 4.47 17.29 12.65
CA LEU A 149 5.51 17.56 11.66
C LEU A 149 5.76 16.41 10.66
N ARG A 150 5.06 15.28 10.77
CA ARG A 150 5.25 14.14 9.84
C ARG A 150 3.91 13.53 9.41
N PRO A 151 3.83 12.98 8.19
CA PRO A 151 2.66 12.24 7.74
C PRO A 151 2.37 11.03 8.64
N ASP A 152 1.10 10.67 8.76
CA ASP A 152 0.59 9.63 9.69
C ASP A 152 1.13 8.22 9.39
N TYR A 153 1.45 7.94 8.13
CA TYR A 153 1.98 6.67 7.65
C TYR A 153 3.26 6.83 6.82
N ALA A 154 4.20 5.91 7.01
CA ALA A 154 5.41 5.77 6.21
C ALA A 154 5.71 4.29 5.96
N PHE A 155 6.20 3.97 4.75
CA PHE A 155 6.70 2.65 4.41
C PHE A 155 8.17 2.73 3.98
N LEU A 156 9.02 2.01 4.70
CA LEU A 156 10.47 2.00 4.51
C LEU A 156 10.91 0.78 3.71
N VAL A 157 11.77 1.00 2.73
CA VAL A 157 12.52 -0.03 1.99
C VAL A 157 13.99 0.29 2.18
N SER A 158 14.77 -0.59 2.81
CA SER A 158 16.21 -0.35 3.07
C SER A 158 16.52 1.00 3.73
N LYS A 159 15.68 1.44 4.69
CA LYS A 159 15.71 2.74 5.39
C LYS A 159 15.31 3.97 4.55
N PHE A 160 15.02 3.81 3.27
CA PHE A 160 14.43 4.83 2.42
C PHE A 160 12.90 4.81 2.55
N CYS A 161 12.25 5.97 2.73
CA CYS A 161 10.79 6.02 2.81
C CYS A 161 10.16 6.10 1.41
N ALA A 162 9.74 4.95 0.90
CA ALA A 162 9.23 4.80 -0.45
C ALA A 162 7.73 5.13 -0.59
N PHE A 163 6.99 5.16 0.53
CA PHE A 163 5.56 5.47 0.55
C PHE A 163 5.16 6.33 1.75
N ARG A 164 4.32 7.34 1.52
CA ARG A 164 3.78 8.24 2.57
C ARG A 164 2.26 8.21 2.63
N GLY A 165 1.69 8.45 3.80
CA GLY A 165 0.25 8.57 3.99
C GLY A 165 -0.13 9.66 4.97
N GLU A 166 -1.14 10.45 4.63
CA GLU A 166 -1.81 11.39 5.54
C GLU A 166 -3.31 11.03 5.60
N GLU A 167 -3.84 10.88 6.80
CA GLU A 167 -5.16 10.32 7.04
C GLU A 167 -5.99 11.25 7.92
N LYS A 168 -7.29 11.33 7.63
CA LYS A 168 -8.25 12.15 8.37
C LYS A 168 -9.56 11.38 8.55
N ALA A 169 -10.24 11.63 9.66
CA ALA A 169 -11.57 11.12 9.94
C ALA A 169 -12.59 11.73 8.99
N PRO A 170 -13.74 11.06 8.76
CA PRO A 170 -14.80 11.58 7.88
C PRO A 170 -15.34 12.96 8.27
N ASP A 171 -15.28 13.32 9.54
CA ASP A 171 -15.80 14.58 10.10
C ASP A 171 -14.72 15.66 10.24
N ASN A 172 -13.48 15.37 9.86
CA ASN A 172 -12.39 16.33 9.88
C ASN A 172 -12.39 17.18 8.58
N ASN A 173 -12.36 18.50 8.74
CA ASN A 173 -12.37 19.48 7.63
C ASN A 173 -10.97 19.88 7.13
N ASP A 174 -9.90 19.38 7.76
CA ASP A 174 -8.54 19.61 7.29
C ASP A 174 -8.32 18.95 5.93
N ASP A 175 -7.54 19.60 5.06
CA ASP A 175 -7.15 19.02 3.78
C ASP A 175 -5.96 18.06 3.98
N PRO A 176 -6.15 16.73 3.88
CA PRO A 176 -5.05 15.78 4.05
C PRO A 176 -4.02 15.86 2.91
N ARG A 177 -4.39 16.36 1.73
CA ARG A 177 -3.43 16.60 0.64
C ARG A 177 -2.47 17.72 1.02
N LYS A 178 -3.00 18.80 1.59
CA LYS A 178 -2.18 19.90 2.13
C LYS A 178 -1.31 19.40 3.29
N GLY A 179 -1.87 18.65 4.22
CA GLY A 179 -1.12 18.05 5.34
C GLY A 179 0.06 17.21 4.87
N LEU A 180 -0.15 16.38 3.83
CA LEU A 180 0.91 15.58 3.22
C LEU A 180 2.03 16.44 2.60
N SER A 181 1.69 17.55 1.93
CA SER A 181 2.67 18.49 1.36
C SER A 181 3.44 19.25 2.45
N ASP A 182 2.74 19.80 3.44
CA ASP A 182 3.32 20.65 4.48
C ASP A 182 4.31 19.89 5.39
N LYS A 183 4.00 18.62 5.69
CA LYS A 183 4.73 17.79 6.66
C LYS A 183 5.95 17.07 6.08
N ILE A 184 6.16 17.11 4.77
CA ILE A 184 7.31 16.43 4.13
C ILE A 184 8.43 17.44 3.88
N VAL A 185 9.58 17.16 4.48
CA VAL A 185 10.86 17.77 4.06
C VAL A 185 11.46 16.89 2.98
N TRP A 186 11.82 17.49 1.84
CA TRP A 186 12.33 16.72 0.70
C TRP A 186 13.76 16.21 0.96
N ALA A 187 13.87 14.92 1.31
CA ALA A 187 15.14 14.22 1.54
C ALA A 187 15.38 13.07 0.54
N TYR A 188 14.62 13.04 -0.56
CA TYR A 188 14.58 11.89 -1.47
C TYR A 188 15.45 12.08 -2.72
N ALA A 189 16.31 13.10 -2.77
CA ALA A 189 17.19 13.29 -3.93
C ALA A 189 18.13 12.07 -4.11
N PRO A 190 18.36 11.59 -5.35
CA PRO A 190 17.93 12.16 -6.62
C PRO A 190 16.61 11.58 -7.18
N ALA A 191 15.79 10.90 -6.38
CA ALA A 191 14.51 10.38 -6.87
C ALA A 191 13.61 11.53 -7.41
N PRO A 192 12.92 11.34 -8.54
CA PRO A 192 12.04 12.37 -9.11
C PRO A 192 10.71 12.52 -8.36
N TYR A 193 10.32 11.48 -7.63
CA TYR A 193 9.14 11.46 -6.77
C TYR A 193 9.27 10.34 -5.73
N VAL A 194 8.43 10.39 -4.70
CA VAL A 194 8.05 9.23 -3.90
C VAL A 194 6.57 8.96 -4.05
N LEU A 195 6.13 7.75 -3.73
CA LEU A 195 4.72 7.38 -3.82
C LEU A 195 4.02 7.68 -2.50
N GLY A 196 2.70 7.74 -2.51
CA GLY A 196 1.94 7.88 -1.28
C GLY A 196 0.44 7.89 -1.49
N TYR A 197 -0.28 8.28 -0.45
CA TYR A 197 -1.70 8.54 -0.51
C TYR A 197 -2.09 9.64 0.47
N TYR A 198 -3.29 10.16 0.27
CA TYR A 198 -4.02 10.82 1.34
C TYR A 198 -5.44 10.25 1.42
N ALA A 199 -6.05 10.28 2.60
CA ALA A 199 -7.40 9.76 2.79
C ALA A 199 -8.21 10.57 3.81
N THR A 200 -9.52 10.68 3.52
CA THR A 200 -10.54 11.15 4.47
C THR A 200 -11.59 10.05 4.62
N GLY A 201 -11.55 9.33 5.75
CA GLY A 201 -12.31 8.10 5.94
C GLY A 201 -12.08 7.10 4.79
N PRO A 202 -13.14 6.68 4.05
CA PRO A 202 -12.99 5.77 2.92
C PRO A 202 -12.60 6.46 1.59
N ALA A 203 -12.61 7.79 1.51
CA ALA A 203 -12.16 8.51 0.32
C ALA A 203 -10.63 8.46 0.28
N PHE A 204 -10.07 7.83 -0.74
CA PHE A 204 -8.65 7.54 -0.87
C PHE A 204 -8.12 8.07 -2.21
N THR A 205 -6.99 8.75 -2.17
CA THR A 205 -6.28 9.18 -3.38
C THR A 205 -4.84 8.70 -3.32
N LEU A 206 -4.46 7.90 -4.31
CA LEU A 206 -3.07 7.52 -4.57
C LEU A 206 -2.35 8.68 -5.24
N VAL A 207 -1.14 9.00 -4.78
CA VAL A 207 -0.37 10.17 -5.23
C VAL A 207 1.09 9.87 -5.54
N ALA A 208 1.69 10.74 -6.35
CA ALA A 208 3.14 10.93 -6.41
C ALA A 208 3.48 12.26 -5.73
N ILE A 209 4.60 12.31 -5.02
CA ILE A 209 5.08 13.48 -4.30
C ILE A 209 6.43 13.83 -4.91
N SER A 210 6.53 14.99 -5.57
CA SER A 210 7.76 15.44 -6.23
C SER A 210 8.50 16.48 -5.38
N PRO A 211 9.77 16.78 -5.70
CA PRO A 211 10.49 17.87 -5.04
C PRO A 211 9.70 19.20 -5.09
N PRO A 212 9.96 20.11 -4.13
CA PRO A 212 9.42 21.46 -4.18
C PRO A 212 9.76 22.14 -5.51
N SER A 213 8.82 22.89 -6.07
CA SER A 213 9.09 23.74 -7.23
C SER A 213 9.83 25.01 -6.80
N HIS A 214 10.44 25.74 -7.74
CA HIS A 214 11.09 27.01 -7.40
C HIS A 214 10.16 28.05 -6.74
N GLU A 215 8.84 27.89 -6.90
CA GLU A 215 7.83 28.81 -6.37
C GLU A 215 7.23 28.33 -5.03
N GLN A 216 7.46 27.08 -4.62
CA GLN A 216 6.88 26.47 -3.43
C GLN A 216 7.98 25.88 -2.56
N ASN A 217 7.99 26.20 -1.27
CA ASN A 217 8.95 25.60 -0.32
C ASN A 217 8.59 24.17 0.11
N HIS A 218 7.43 23.65 -0.33
CA HIS A 218 6.93 22.33 0.04
C HIS A 218 6.88 21.39 -1.19
N PRO A 219 7.04 20.07 -0.98
CA PRO A 219 6.85 19.07 -2.02
C PRO A 219 5.48 19.17 -2.70
N VAL A 220 5.46 18.92 -4.01
CA VAL A 220 4.22 18.99 -4.80
C VAL A 220 3.55 17.62 -4.81
N VAL A 221 2.26 17.58 -4.45
CA VAL A 221 1.45 16.34 -4.42
C VAL A 221 0.63 16.23 -5.71
N TRP A 222 0.85 15.16 -6.46
CA TRP A 222 0.20 14.87 -7.74
C TRP A 222 -0.76 13.70 -7.59
N ASP A 223 -2.04 13.94 -7.84
CA ASP A 223 -3.06 12.91 -7.78
C ASP A 223 -2.88 11.94 -8.96
N ILE A 224 -2.75 10.65 -8.67
CA ILE A 224 -2.59 9.58 -9.66
C ILE A 224 -3.93 8.90 -9.90
N ALA A 225 -4.62 8.50 -8.82
CA ALA A 225 -5.88 7.79 -8.91
C ALA A 225 -6.73 7.93 -7.65
N HIS A 226 -8.05 8.03 -7.84
CA HIS A 226 -9.02 8.12 -6.75
C HIS A 226 -9.76 6.78 -6.55
N ALA A 227 -10.15 6.52 -5.30
CA ALA A 227 -10.98 5.38 -4.92
C ALA A 227 -11.90 5.75 -3.75
N ASN A 228 -13.15 5.31 -3.81
CA ASN A 228 -14.01 5.26 -2.63
C ASN A 228 -13.92 3.84 -2.05
N LEU A 229 -13.07 3.65 -1.05
CA LEU A 229 -12.83 2.34 -0.44
C LEU A 229 -14.01 1.83 0.37
N ARG A 230 -15.12 2.57 0.49
CA ARG A 230 -16.41 2.01 0.93
C ARG A 230 -16.94 0.99 -0.06
N LEU A 231 -16.62 1.14 -1.34
CA LEU A 231 -17.03 0.25 -2.41
C LEU A 231 -16.01 -0.89 -2.60
N ARG A 232 -16.48 -2.13 -2.56
CA ARG A 232 -15.67 -3.35 -2.72
C ARG A 232 -14.93 -3.38 -4.05
N ALA A 233 -15.60 -3.02 -5.14
CA ALA A 233 -14.98 -2.92 -6.46
C ALA A 233 -13.81 -1.91 -6.47
N HIS A 234 -13.90 -0.83 -5.70
CA HIS A 234 -12.81 0.15 -5.59
C HIS A 234 -11.68 -0.34 -4.68
N ARG A 235 -11.97 -1.13 -3.63
CA ARG A 235 -10.92 -1.81 -2.85
C ARG A 235 -10.13 -2.80 -3.71
N ILE A 236 -10.82 -3.57 -4.55
CA ILE A 236 -10.18 -4.46 -5.53
C ILE A 236 -9.28 -3.67 -6.48
N LYS A 237 -9.79 -2.60 -7.09
CA LYS A 237 -8.99 -1.73 -7.97
C LYS A 237 -7.78 -1.14 -7.25
N ASN A 238 -7.94 -0.70 -5.99
CA ASN A 238 -6.83 -0.17 -5.20
C ASN A 238 -5.70 -1.18 -4.98
N ILE A 239 -6.04 -2.44 -4.68
CA ILE A 239 -5.06 -3.52 -4.55
C ILE A 239 -4.32 -3.72 -5.89
N CYS A 240 -5.05 -3.78 -7.01
CA CYS A 240 -4.42 -3.89 -8.34
C CYS A 240 -3.46 -2.72 -8.63
N ARG A 241 -3.82 -1.49 -8.25
CA ARG A 241 -2.96 -0.31 -8.41
C ARG A 241 -1.66 -0.43 -7.63
N LEU A 242 -1.72 -0.88 -6.37
CA LEU A 242 -0.52 -1.09 -5.56
C LEU A 242 0.34 -2.24 -6.11
N ILE A 243 -0.27 -3.32 -6.60
CA ILE A 243 0.43 -4.40 -7.32
C ILE A 243 1.16 -3.84 -8.55
N ASN A 244 0.49 -3.00 -9.35
CA ASN A 244 1.09 -2.39 -10.55
C ASN A 244 2.29 -1.48 -10.24
N LEU A 245 2.38 -0.95 -9.02
CA LEU A 245 3.49 -0.12 -8.55
C LEU A 245 4.56 -0.90 -7.79
N ALA A 246 4.37 -2.21 -7.54
CA ALA A 246 5.23 -3.00 -6.66
C ALA A 246 6.71 -2.95 -7.04
N GLY A 247 7.02 -3.02 -8.34
CA GLY A 247 8.40 -2.94 -8.85
C GLY A 247 9.08 -1.58 -8.65
N LEU A 248 8.33 -0.50 -8.42
CA LEU A 248 8.90 0.84 -8.26
C LEU A 248 9.46 1.09 -6.86
N PHE A 249 8.96 0.42 -5.83
CA PHE A 249 9.42 0.64 -4.45
C PHE A 249 10.91 0.36 -4.29
N GLN A 250 11.39 -0.74 -4.86
CA GLN A 250 12.82 -1.08 -4.80
C GLN A 250 13.65 -0.17 -5.72
N GLN A 251 13.19 0.12 -6.93
CA GLN A 251 13.90 1.04 -7.84
C GLN A 251 14.10 2.43 -7.23
N LEU A 252 13.07 2.97 -6.59
CA LEU A 252 13.16 4.24 -5.87
C LEU A 252 14.17 4.17 -4.72
N ALA A 253 14.14 3.09 -3.95
CA ALA A 253 15.08 2.88 -2.84
C ALA A 253 16.54 2.73 -3.32
N ASP A 254 16.76 2.06 -4.46
CA ASP A 254 18.10 1.83 -5.01
C ASP A 254 18.75 3.11 -5.56
N ILE A 255 17.93 4.07 -6.02
CA ILE A 255 18.40 5.35 -6.56
C ILE A 255 18.85 6.31 -5.45
N VAL A 256 18.21 6.25 -4.27
CA VAL A 256 18.53 7.13 -3.15
C VAL A 256 19.64 6.52 -2.31
N ARG A 257 20.78 7.19 -2.24
CA ARG A 257 21.91 6.72 -1.43
C ARG A 257 21.54 6.75 0.06
N PRO A 258 21.93 5.74 0.86
CA PRO A 258 21.56 5.64 2.28
C PRO A 258 22.26 6.64 3.21
N HIS A 259 22.76 7.78 2.73
CA HIS A 259 23.54 8.70 3.55
C HIS A 259 22.70 9.55 4.54
N ASP A 260 21.41 9.74 4.30
CA ASP A 260 20.54 10.54 5.17
C ASP A 260 19.19 9.85 5.40
N ALA A 261 19.19 8.72 6.12
CA ALA A 261 17.92 8.08 6.46
C ALA A 261 17.11 9.03 7.38
N GLU A 262 15.94 9.47 6.90
CA GLU A 262 15.02 10.38 7.60
C GLU A 262 14.59 9.89 9.01
N PHE A 263 14.81 8.59 9.28
CA PHE A 263 14.49 7.90 10.52
C PHE A 263 15.73 7.45 11.30
N THR A 264 16.91 8.04 11.05
CA THR A 264 18.09 7.81 11.90
C THR A 264 17.83 8.46 13.26
N VAL A 265 17.89 7.69 14.34
CA VAL A 265 17.90 8.24 15.70
C VAL A 265 19.19 9.05 15.84
N LEU A 266 19.07 10.34 16.13
CA LEU A 266 20.21 11.11 16.60
C LEU A 266 20.55 10.55 17.99
N GLU A 267 21.64 9.80 18.11
CA GLU A 267 22.23 9.54 19.42
C GLU A 267 22.62 10.90 19.98
N SER A 268 21.94 11.33 21.05
CA SER A 268 22.37 12.50 21.80
C SER A 268 23.77 12.20 22.32
N ASP A 269 24.77 12.96 21.89
CA ASP A 269 26.07 13.03 22.54
C ASP A 269 25.83 13.55 23.97
N ASN A 270 25.52 12.63 24.89
CA ASN A 270 25.71 12.84 26.32
C ASN A 270 27.21 12.73 26.63
N GLY A 271 27.97 13.64 26.03
CA GLY A 271 29.36 13.91 26.35
C GLY A 271 29.43 14.72 27.65
N LEU A 272 29.25 14.03 28.78
CA LEU A 272 29.80 14.46 30.06
C LEU A 272 31.32 14.62 29.88
N ASN A 273 31.82 15.85 30.04
CA ASN A 273 33.23 16.09 30.36
C ASN A 273 33.33 17.26 31.35
N VAL A 274 33.51 16.86 32.61
CA VAL A 274 34.06 17.53 33.81
C VAL A 274 33.54 18.94 34.15
#